data_AF-A0A1A8PJU3-F1
#
_entry.id   AF-A0A1A8PJU3-F1
#
_cell.length_a   1.000
_cell.length_b   1.000
_cell.length_c   1.000
_cell.angle_alpha   90.00
_cell.angle_beta   90.00
_cell.angle_gamma   90.00
#
_symmetry.space_group_name_H-M   'P 1'
#
loop_
_entity.id
_entity.type
_entity.pdbx_description
1 polymer ?
#
loop_
_entity_poly.entity_id
_entity_poly.type
_entity_poly.pdbx_seq_one_letter_code
_entity_poly.pdbx_strand_id
1 'polypeptide(L)'
;DSDDPSADNDVGGAEDRKSGRKSNVKPAETKVDVAYPDPRLPFPCVSSLTSKQQKTHVDYLLSKRHWIPSQNFTTQLNNEIMQFMLYLQDVAKICADDYNFIPQGAVQYTEELFRSCLEQIKTLPQLYQIHEMTSLTGGMFNPGLALTFEKQLLTMGKVNITDHKIAPADAQLASDYQSVSSATPPAKKAKDMHAMISEDGNAEKLCCFYQPHVCLTRDALVRLLDNHGPEFAEQWELPVVVKAIPGNA
;
A
#
# COMPACT_ATOMS: atom_id res chain seq x y z
N ASP A 1 -56.16 -43.72 -71.88
CA ASP A 1 -56.88 -44.62 -70.96
C ASP A 1 -56.52 -44.28 -69.54
N SER A 2 -57.40 -44.02 -68.60
CA SER A 2 -58.80 -43.59 -68.54
C SER A 2 -59.04 -43.40 -67.03
N ASP A 3 -59.84 -42.40 -66.68
CA ASP A 3 -60.68 -42.30 -65.48
C ASP A 3 -60.03 -42.12 -64.08
N ASP A 4 -60.12 -40.85 -63.67
CA ASP A 4 -60.37 -40.23 -62.34
C ASP A 4 -61.52 -40.91 -61.51
N PRO A 5 -61.95 -40.45 -60.31
CA PRO A 5 -61.33 -39.61 -59.26
C PRO A 5 -61.66 -40.06 -57.80
N SER A 6 -61.27 -39.19 -56.84
CA SER A 6 -61.95 -38.87 -55.55
C SER A 6 -61.38 -39.53 -54.29
N ALA A 7 -61.05 -38.81 -53.20
CA ALA A 7 -61.49 -37.47 -52.77
C ALA A 7 -60.47 -36.78 -51.83
N ASP A 8 -60.30 -35.46 -52.06
CA ASP A 8 -60.40 -34.32 -51.12
C ASP A 8 -59.60 -34.31 -49.81
N ASN A 9 -58.59 -33.41 -49.66
CA ASN A 9 -58.65 -31.94 -49.40
C ASN A 9 -58.72 -31.63 -47.88
N ASP A 10 -58.02 -30.67 -47.27
CA ASP A 10 -57.04 -29.68 -47.72
C ASP A 10 -56.40 -28.99 -46.49
N VAL A 11 -55.23 -28.35 -46.72
CA VAL A 11 -54.67 -27.10 -46.14
C VAL A 11 -54.43 -26.95 -44.62
N GLY A 12 -53.17 -26.55 -44.32
CA GLY A 12 -52.86 -25.68 -43.18
C GLY A 12 -51.37 -25.59 -42.86
N GLY A 13 -50.63 -24.72 -43.55
CA GLY A 13 -49.20 -24.49 -43.29
C GLY A 13 -48.90 -23.70 -42.02
N ALA A 14 -47.68 -23.89 -41.49
CA ALA A 14 -46.89 -22.89 -40.79
C ALA A 14 -45.46 -23.42 -40.58
N GLU A 15 -44.48 -22.73 -41.16
CA GLU A 15 -43.09 -22.81 -40.73
C GLU A 15 -42.98 -22.44 -39.26
N ASP A 16 -42.21 -23.17 -38.45
CA ASP A 16 -41.48 -22.50 -37.38
C ASP A 16 -40.23 -23.25 -36.91
N ARG A 17 -39.12 -22.50 -36.93
CA ARG A 17 -37.76 -22.90 -36.60
C ARG A 17 -37.63 -23.18 -35.09
N LYS A 18 -37.36 -24.42 -34.68
CA LYS A 18 -36.93 -24.71 -33.31
C LYS A 18 -35.41 -24.71 -33.18
N SER A 19 -34.92 -23.52 -32.82
CA SER A 19 -33.63 -23.22 -32.22
C SER A 19 -33.27 -24.20 -31.10
N GLY A 20 -32.09 -24.83 -31.24
CA GLY A 20 -31.46 -25.65 -30.22
C GLY A 20 -31.06 -24.80 -29.01
N ARG A 21 -31.81 -24.96 -27.92
CA ARG A 21 -31.57 -24.31 -26.62
C ARG A 21 -30.34 -24.93 -25.96
N LYS A 22 -29.15 -24.36 -26.22
CA LYS A 22 -27.94 -24.63 -25.43
C LYS A 22 -28.19 -24.12 -24.00
N SER A 23 -28.23 -25.04 -23.05
CA SER A 23 -28.31 -24.76 -21.62
C SER A 23 -27.05 -24.02 -21.16
N ASN A 24 -27.16 -22.72 -20.96
CA ASN A 24 -26.18 -21.92 -20.23
C ASN A 24 -26.23 -22.34 -18.75
N VAL A 25 -25.43 -23.35 -18.39
CA VAL A 25 -25.09 -23.61 -16.98
C VAL A 25 -24.13 -22.51 -16.57
N LYS A 26 -24.65 -21.51 -15.85
CA LYS A 26 -23.82 -20.53 -15.15
C LYS A 26 -23.00 -21.30 -14.09
N PRO A 27 -21.68 -21.09 -13.97
CA PRO A 27 -20.93 -21.61 -12.84
C PRO A 27 -21.57 -21.06 -11.57
N ALA A 28 -21.95 -21.95 -10.66
CA ALA A 28 -22.36 -21.55 -9.33
C ALA A 28 -21.13 -20.92 -8.65
N GLU A 29 -21.13 -19.61 -8.52
CA GLU A 29 -20.28 -18.94 -7.54
C GLU A 29 -20.72 -19.42 -6.16
N THR A 30 -20.04 -20.46 -5.66
CA THR A 30 -20.14 -20.86 -4.27
C THR A 30 -19.54 -19.71 -3.45
N LYS A 31 -20.38 -18.74 -3.09
CA LYS A 31 -20.03 -17.77 -2.06
C LYS A 31 -19.84 -18.56 -0.77
N VAL A 32 -18.60 -18.91 -0.46
CA VAL A 32 -18.26 -19.42 0.86
C VAL A 32 -18.48 -18.25 1.80
N ASP A 33 -19.61 -18.25 2.47
CA ASP A 33 -19.92 -17.33 3.55
C ASP A 33 -19.05 -17.74 4.74
N VAL A 34 -17.79 -17.31 4.72
CA VAL A 34 -16.89 -17.49 5.87
C VAL A 34 -17.43 -16.54 6.93
N ALA A 35 -18.20 -17.10 7.87
CA ALA A 35 -18.69 -16.36 9.02
C ALA A 35 -17.49 -15.69 9.72
N TYR A 36 -17.60 -14.38 9.96
CA TYR A 36 -16.60 -13.66 10.74
C TYR A 36 -16.50 -14.32 12.12
N PRO A 37 -15.27 -14.49 12.67
CA PRO A 37 -15.12 -15.05 14.00
C PRO A 37 -15.83 -14.16 15.02
N ASP A 38 -16.50 -14.78 15.99
CA ASP A 38 -17.17 -14.05 17.06
C ASP A 38 -16.16 -13.19 17.84
N PRO A 39 -16.50 -11.93 18.15
CA PRO A 39 -15.59 -11.04 18.84
C PRO A 39 -15.38 -11.53 20.28
N ARG A 40 -14.12 -11.59 20.73
CA ARG A 40 -13.77 -12.06 22.08
C ARG A 40 -14.26 -11.11 23.19
N LEU A 41 -14.48 -9.85 22.85
CA LEU A 41 -15.12 -8.85 23.69
C LEU A 41 -16.36 -8.32 22.98
N PRO A 42 -17.45 -8.00 23.70
CA PRO A 42 -18.60 -7.37 23.09
C PRO A 42 -18.22 -6.01 22.51
N PHE A 43 -18.76 -5.67 21.34
CA PHE A 43 -18.57 -4.35 20.76
C PHE A 43 -19.02 -3.23 21.71
N PRO A 44 -18.33 -2.08 21.73
CA PRO A 44 -18.55 -1.05 22.74
C PRO A 44 -19.95 -0.43 22.65
N CYS A 45 -20.50 -0.32 21.45
CA CYS A 45 -21.85 0.13 21.21
C CYS A 45 -22.38 -0.38 19.86
N VAL A 46 -23.70 -0.40 19.73
CA VAL A 46 -24.33 -0.43 18.41
C VAL A 46 -24.23 0.96 17.78
N SER A 47 -23.86 1.01 16.49
CA SER A 47 -23.71 2.27 15.76
C SER A 47 -24.99 3.11 15.84
N SER A 48 -24.85 4.37 16.23
CA SER A 48 -25.90 5.39 16.17
C SER A 48 -26.13 5.91 14.75
N LEU A 49 -25.18 5.68 13.84
CA LEU A 49 -25.28 6.00 12.42
C LEU A 49 -26.19 5.00 11.68
N THR A 50 -27.01 5.52 10.78
CA THR A 50 -27.83 4.70 9.87
C THR A 50 -26.97 4.02 8.80
N SER A 51 -27.43 2.88 8.27
CA SER A 51 -26.71 2.17 7.18
C SER A 51 -26.47 3.05 5.95
N LYS A 52 -27.36 4.00 5.66
CA LYS A 52 -27.17 4.98 4.58
C LYS A 52 -26.02 5.94 4.87
N GLN A 53 -25.92 6.43 6.12
CA GLN A 53 -24.84 7.32 6.53
C GLN A 53 -23.49 6.61 6.54
N GLN A 54 -23.43 5.38 7.06
CA GLN A 54 -22.23 4.54 7.01
C GLN A 54 -21.75 4.33 5.56
N LYS A 55 -22.66 3.92 4.67
CA LYS A 55 -22.33 3.72 3.25
C LYS A 55 -21.86 5.01 2.59
N THR A 56 -22.52 6.13 2.86
CA THR A 56 -22.10 7.45 2.34
C THR A 56 -20.70 7.81 2.81
N HIS A 57 -20.37 7.52 4.07
CA HIS A 57 -19.04 7.77 4.62
C HIS A 57 -17.96 6.86 4.00
N VAL A 58 -18.25 5.57 3.82
CA VAL A 58 -17.33 4.63 3.16
C VAL A 58 -17.12 5.00 1.68
N ASP A 59 -18.20 5.30 0.96
CA ASP A 59 -18.14 5.76 -0.43
C ASP A 59 -17.34 7.07 -0.53
N TYR A 60 -17.49 7.96 0.46
CA TYR A 60 -16.67 9.16 0.57
C TYR A 60 -15.17 8.83 0.76
N LEU A 61 -14.81 7.98 1.73
CA LEU A 61 -13.41 7.59 1.98
C LEU A 61 -12.75 6.94 0.75
N LEU A 62 -13.53 6.18 -0.02
CA LEU A 62 -13.09 5.54 -1.26
C LEU A 62 -13.03 6.53 -2.44
N SER A 63 -13.87 7.55 -2.42
CA SER A 63 -13.90 8.58 -3.46
C SER A 63 -12.88 9.69 -3.18
N LYS A 64 -12.10 10.11 -4.17
CA LYS A 64 -11.23 11.30 -4.03
C LYS A 64 -12.01 12.63 -4.02
N ARG A 65 -13.29 12.62 -3.66
CA ARG A 65 -14.15 13.81 -3.69
C ARG A 65 -14.07 14.55 -2.35
N HIS A 66 -14.20 15.86 -2.39
CA HIS A 66 -14.36 16.65 -1.16
C HIS A 66 -15.82 16.58 -0.70
N TRP A 67 -16.03 16.15 0.54
CA TRP A 67 -17.32 16.16 1.22
C TRP A 67 -17.14 16.89 2.54
N ILE A 68 -18.07 17.79 2.84
CA ILE A 68 -18.12 18.50 4.12
C ILE A 68 -19.29 17.90 4.90
N PRO A 69 -19.03 16.96 5.83
CA PRO A 69 -20.07 16.42 6.69
C PRO A 69 -20.69 17.50 7.58
N SER A 70 -21.94 17.30 8.00
CA SER A 70 -22.57 18.16 8.99
C SER A 70 -21.88 18.03 10.35
N GLN A 71 -21.84 19.10 11.14
CA GLN A 71 -21.16 19.12 12.44
C GLN A 71 -21.70 18.04 13.40
N ASN A 72 -23.02 17.78 13.37
CA ASN A 72 -23.64 16.73 14.16
C ASN A 72 -23.19 15.33 13.74
N PHE A 73 -23.10 15.08 12.43
CA PHE A 73 -22.60 13.81 11.91
C PHE A 73 -21.13 13.58 12.29
N THR A 74 -20.28 14.61 12.14
CA THR A 74 -18.87 14.53 12.54
C THR A 74 -18.71 14.25 14.03
N THR A 75 -19.53 14.87 14.88
CA THR A 75 -19.48 14.64 16.33
C THR A 75 -19.89 13.22 16.70
N GLN A 76 -20.98 12.70 16.09
CA GLN A 76 -21.42 11.31 16.29
C GLN A 76 -20.36 10.31 15.82
N LEU A 77 -19.80 10.53 14.62
CA LEU A 77 -18.74 9.69 14.07
C LEU A 77 -17.49 9.69 14.97
N ASN A 78 -17.04 10.86 15.42
CA ASN A 78 -15.85 10.97 16.27
C ASN A 78 -16.06 10.29 17.63
N ASN A 79 -17.25 10.37 18.21
CA ASN A 79 -17.59 9.66 19.44
C ASN A 79 -17.54 8.15 19.25
N GLU A 80 -18.09 7.62 18.15
CA GLU A 80 -18.01 6.19 17.81
C GLU A 80 -16.57 5.74 17.55
N ILE A 81 -15.78 6.53 16.81
CA ILE A 81 -14.34 6.26 16.59
C ILE A 81 -13.61 6.19 17.94
N MET A 82 -13.85 7.15 18.84
CA MET A 82 -13.23 7.16 20.17
C MET A 82 -13.59 5.91 20.97
N GLN A 83 -14.87 5.53 21.04
CA GLN A 83 -15.31 4.32 21.73
C GLN A 83 -14.72 3.04 21.11
N PHE A 84 -14.62 2.99 19.79
CA PHE A 84 -13.99 1.89 19.08
C PHE A 84 -12.48 1.82 19.35
N MET A 85 -11.79 2.95 19.40
CA MET A 85 -10.35 2.98 19.75
C MET A 85 -10.10 2.52 21.18
N LEU A 86 -10.95 2.91 22.15
CA LEU A 86 -10.89 2.40 23.52
C LEU A 86 -11.13 0.88 23.58
N TYR A 87 -12.15 0.40 22.86
CA TYR A 87 -12.40 -1.03 22.71
C TYR A 87 -11.20 -1.77 22.13
N LEU A 88 -10.59 -1.28 21.05
CA LEU A 88 -9.39 -1.89 20.46
C LEU A 88 -8.24 -1.92 21.46
N GLN A 89 -8.07 -0.87 22.25
CA GLN A 89 -7.05 -0.85 23.30
C GLN A 89 -7.30 -1.95 24.35
N ASP A 90 -8.54 -2.14 24.78
CA ASP A 90 -8.89 -3.15 25.77
C ASP A 90 -8.82 -4.57 25.21
N VAL A 91 -9.22 -4.78 23.95
CA VAL A 91 -8.99 -6.02 23.21
C VAL A 91 -7.50 -6.33 23.17
N ALA A 92 -6.65 -5.35 22.81
CA ALA A 92 -5.21 -5.55 22.72
C ALA A 92 -4.57 -5.88 24.08
N LYS A 93 -5.06 -5.29 25.18
CA LYS A 93 -4.60 -5.62 26.54
C LYS A 93 -5.01 -7.03 26.97
N ILE A 94 -6.27 -7.41 26.74
CA ILE A 94 -6.82 -8.71 27.16
C ILE A 94 -6.26 -9.84 26.29
N CYS A 95 -6.09 -9.57 24.99
CA CYS A 95 -5.58 -10.53 24.01
C CYS A 95 -4.08 -10.31 23.73
N ALA A 96 -3.31 -9.78 24.70
CA ALA A 96 -1.89 -9.51 24.53
C ALA A 96 -1.11 -10.76 24.07
N ASP A 97 -1.51 -11.93 24.56
CA ASP A 97 -0.90 -13.22 24.20
C ASP A 97 -1.07 -13.59 22.73
N ASP A 98 -2.11 -13.09 22.04
CA ASP A 98 -2.25 -13.31 20.60
C ASP A 98 -1.12 -12.63 19.80
N TYR A 99 -0.53 -11.57 20.37
CA TYR A 99 0.60 -10.83 19.78
C TYR A 99 1.96 -11.37 20.25
N ASN A 100 1.98 -12.23 21.26
CA ASN A 100 3.21 -12.85 21.80
C ASN A 100 3.72 -14.02 20.94
N PHE A 101 3.09 -14.28 19.80
CA PHE A 101 3.49 -15.34 18.88
C PHE A 101 4.05 -14.77 17.58
N ILE A 102 5.30 -15.15 17.28
CA ILE A 102 5.92 -14.95 15.98
C ILE A 102 6.39 -16.31 15.46
N PRO A 103 6.03 -16.72 14.23
CA PRO A 103 6.49 -17.99 13.68
C PRO A 103 8.01 -18.06 13.62
N GLN A 104 8.59 -19.23 13.92
CA GLN A 104 10.05 -19.42 13.95
C GLN A 104 10.74 -18.97 12.65
N GLY A 105 10.12 -19.23 11.48
CA GLY A 105 10.65 -18.80 10.19
C GLY A 105 10.69 -17.27 10.03
N ALA A 106 9.70 -16.56 10.59
CA ALA A 106 9.65 -15.10 10.58
C ALA A 106 10.71 -14.50 11.52
N VAL A 107 10.93 -15.12 12.69
CA VAL A 107 12.02 -14.74 13.60
C VAL A 107 13.36 -14.87 12.89
N GLN A 108 13.65 -16.04 12.34
CA GLN A 108 14.91 -16.31 11.65
C GLN A 108 15.16 -15.32 10.50
N TYR A 109 14.16 -15.10 9.65
CA TYR A 109 14.27 -14.15 8.54
C TYR A 109 14.59 -12.74 9.04
N THR A 110 13.91 -12.31 10.10
CA THR A 110 14.06 -10.96 10.67
C THR A 110 15.42 -10.76 11.33
N GLU A 111 15.91 -11.76 12.07
CA GLU A 111 17.26 -11.72 12.65
C GLU A 111 18.35 -11.67 11.58
N GLU A 112 18.25 -12.46 10.52
CA GLU A 112 19.20 -12.44 9.40
C GLU A 112 19.16 -11.11 8.63
N LEU A 113 17.95 -10.55 8.45
CA LEU A 113 17.76 -9.23 7.86
C LEU A 113 18.46 -8.16 8.70
N PHE A 114 18.17 -8.10 10.00
CA PHE A 114 18.78 -7.09 10.88
C PHE A 114 20.29 -7.26 11.02
N ARG A 115 20.80 -8.49 11.09
CA ARG A 115 22.23 -8.77 11.04
C ARG A 115 22.85 -8.18 9.78
N SER A 116 22.22 -8.40 8.62
CA SER A 116 22.68 -7.84 7.34
C SER A 116 22.62 -6.32 7.29
N CYS A 117 21.57 -5.70 7.83
CA CYS A 117 21.46 -4.24 7.96
C CYS A 117 22.59 -3.67 8.84
N LEU A 118 22.88 -4.30 9.98
CA LEU A 118 23.96 -3.86 10.87
C LEU A 118 25.33 -3.93 10.18
N GLU A 119 25.60 -5.00 9.43
CA GLU A 119 26.84 -5.09 8.64
C GLU A 119 26.94 -3.99 7.56
N GLN A 120 25.82 -3.57 6.98
CA GLN A 120 25.81 -2.46 6.02
C GLN A 120 26.08 -1.11 6.69
N ILE A 121 25.47 -0.86 7.86
CA ILE A 121 25.72 0.37 8.63
C ILE A 121 27.18 0.48 9.03
N LYS A 122 27.86 -0.63 9.35
CA LYS A 122 29.30 -0.63 9.65
C LYS A 122 30.19 -0.17 8.48
N THR A 123 29.69 -0.19 7.25
CA THR A 123 30.44 0.32 6.09
C THR A 123 30.43 1.84 6.00
N LEU A 124 29.51 2.50 6.71
CA LEU A 124 29.44 3.96 6.76
C LEU A 124 30.55 4.53 7.64
N PRO A 125 31.11 5.71 7.29
CA PRO A 125 32.11 6.38 8.13
C PRO A 125 31.59 6.64 9.55
N GLN A 126 32.30 6.13 10.56
CA GLN A 126 31.93 6.31 11.98
C GLN A 126 32.30 7.70 12.51
N LEU A 127 33.28 8.35 11.87
CA LEU A 127 33.76 9.67 12.24
C LEU A 127 33.48 10.62 11.08
N TYR A 128 32.82 11.73 11.38
CA TYR A 128 32.59 12.82 10.46
C TYR A 128 32.86 14.14 11.17
N GLN A 129 33.24 15.13 10.39
CA GLN A 129 33.43 16.50 10.87
C GLN A 129 32.34 17.36 10.26
N ILE A 130 31.62 18.09 11.10
CA ILE A 130 30.65 19.08 10.64
C ILE A 130 31.42 20.18 9.91
N HIS A 131 31.18 20.29 8.61
CA HIS A 131 31.78 21.35 7.80
C HIS A 131 30.96 22.64 7.87
N GLU A 132 29.65 22.52 7.73
CA GLU A 132 28.70 23.63 7.75
C GLU A 132 27.34 23.14 8.27
N MET A 133 26.61 23.99 8.99
CA MET A 133 25.22 23.74 9.38
C MET A 133 24.30 24.57 8.51
N THR A 134 23.42 23.91 7.75
CA THR A 134 22.39 24.57 6.95
C THR A 134 21.01 24.11 7.42
N SER A 135 20.12 25.06 7.68
CA SER A 135 18.75 24.77 8.08
C SER A 135 17.85 24.57 6.86
N LEU A 136 17.05 23.50 6.83
CA LEU A 136 16.00 23.29 5.83
C LEU A 136 14.72 24.10 6.11
N THR A 137 14.43 24.47 7.38
CA THR A 137 13.12 25.06 7.77
C THR A 137 13.13 26.23 8.79
N GLY A 138 14.26 26.70 9.32
CA GLY A 138 14.34 27.97 10.08
C GLY A 138 15.58 28.18 10.96
N GLY A 139 15.91 29.46 11.24
CA GLY A 139 16.93 29.92 12.21
C GLY A 139 18.03 30.80 11.59
N MET A 140 18.58 30.34 10.47
CA MET A 140 19.43 31.08 9.53
C MET A 140 19.00 30.70 8.12
N PHE A 141 17.87 31.26 7.69
CA PHE A 141 17.33 30.98 6.36
C PHE A 141 18.30 31.57 5.32
N ASN A 142 18.99 30.74 4.55
CA ASN A 142 19.64 31.20 3.33
C ASN A 142 18.51 31.50 2.34
N PRO A 143 18.22 32.77 2.02
CA PRO A 143 17.07 33.13 1.19
C PRO A 143 17.14 32.59 -0.25
N GLY A 144 18.29 32.03 -0.65
CA GLY A 144 18.44 31.32 -1.92
C GLY A 144 17.95 29.85 -1.91
N LEU A 145 17.66 29.27 -0.74
CA LEU A 145 17.18 27.89 -0.64
C LEU A 145 15.66 27.84 -0.62
N ALA A 146 15.06 27.58 -1.78
CA ALA A 146 13.63 27.33 -1.92
C ALA A 146 13.40 25.86 -2.30
N LEU A 147 12.45 25.20 -1.62
CA LEU A 147 11.93 23.91 -2.07
C LEU A 147 10.94 24.17 -3.21
N THR A 148 11.42 24.16 -4.44
CA THR A 148 10.57 24.27 -5.63
C THR A 148 10.17 22.89 -6.09
N PHE A 149 8.86 22.65 -6.20
CA PHE A 149 8.37 21.47 -6.90
C PHE A 149 8.52 21.70 -8.40
N GLU A 150 9.68 21.36 -8.96
CA GLU A 150 9.95 21.54 -10.39
C GLU A 150 9.13 20.56 -11.23
N LYS A 151 9.26 19.27 -10.92
CA LYS A 151 8.62 18.20 -11.71
C LYS A 151 8.64 16.88 -10.96
N GLN A 152 7.59 16.08 -11.15
CA GLN A 152 7.67 14.65 -10.85
C GLN A 152 8.53 13.96 -11.94
N LEU A 153 9.70 13.46 -11.56
CA LEU A 153 10.61 12.80 -12.47
C LEU A 153 10.09 11.42 -12.87
N LEU A 154 9.51 11.40 -14.09
CA LEU A 154 9.28 10.29 -15.03
C LEU A 154 8.58 9.02 -14.52
N THR A 155 7.36 8.87 -15.03
CA THR A 155 6.71 7.64 -15.46
C THR A 155 7.73 6.56 -15.87
N MET A 156 8.04 5.62 -14.97
CA MET A 156 8.89 4.45 -15.22
C MET A 156 8.13 3.42 -16.05
N GLY A 157 7.90 3.75 -17.32
CA GLY A 157 7.11 2.92 -18.22
C GLY A 157 5.63 2.85 -17.85
N LYS A 158 4.89 2.01 -18.56
CA LYS A 158 3.50 1.69 -18.23
C LYS A 158 3.53 0.51 -17.28
N VAL A 159 3.37 0.78 -15.98
CA VAL A 159 2.97 -0.29 -15.05
C VAL A 159 1.55 -0.66 -15.44
N ASN A 160 1.34 -1.89 -15.90
CA ASN A 160 0.01 -2.47 -15.94
C ASN A 160 -0.41 -2.61 -14.48
N ILE A 161 -1.00 -1.55 -13.93
CA ILE A 161 -1.82 -1.66 -12.73
C ILE A 161 -3.01 -2.48 -13.21
N THR A 162 -2.84 -3.81 -13.13
CA THR A 162 -3.97 -4.71 -13.23
C THR A 162 -5.00 -4.18 -12.25
N ASP A 163 -6.23 -4.05 -12.73
CA ASP A 163 -7.40 -3.76 -11.90
C ASP A 163 -7.22 -4.51 -10.59
N HIS A 164 -7.34 -3.82 -9.45
CA HIS A 164 -7.01 -4.32 -8.11
C HIS A 164 -7.94 -5.46 -7.65
N LYS A 165 -8.44 -6.26 -8.60
CA LYS A 165 -8.98 -7.60 -8.40
C LYS A 165 -8.06 -8.29 -7.43
N ILE A 166 -8.55 -8.25 -6.20
CA ILE A 166 -8.05 -8.89 -5.01
C ILE A 166 -7.39 -10.18 -5.49
N ALA A 167 -6.13 -10.38 -5.11
CA ALA A 167 -5.43 -11.64 -5.36
C ALA A 167 -6.46 -12.77 -5.15
N PRO A 168 -6.59 -13.70 -6.11
CA PRO A 168 -7.72 -14.62 -6.10
C PRO A 168 -7.82 -15.29 -4.73
N ALA A 169 -9.02 -15.61 -4.25
CA ALA A 169 -9.24 -15.97 -2.84
C ALA A 169 -8.38 -17.16 -2.35
N ASP A 170 -7.83 -17.93 -3.29
CA ASP A 170 -6.91 -19.05 -3.14
C ASP A 170 -5.41 -18.68 -3.28
N ALA A 171 -5.07 -17.40 -3.43
CA ALA A 171 -3.70 -16.90 -3.50
C ALA A 171 -3.03 -17.11 -2.14
N GLN A 172 -2.34 -18.24 -2.00
CA GLN A 172 -1.56 -18.56 -0.82
C GLN A 172 -0.24 -17.78 -0.88
N LEU A 173 -0.08 -16.82 0.02
CA LEU A 173 1.22 -16.22 0.29
C LEU A 173 2.05 -17.23 1.06
N ALA A 174 3.24 -17.53 0.54
CA ALA A 174 4.17 -18.39 1.25
C ALA A 174 4.58 -17.72 2.57
N SER A 175 4.47 -18.45 3.67
CA SER A 175 4.79 -17.99 5.02
C SER A 175 6.01 -18.69 5.62
N ASP A 176 6.50 -19.75 4.96
CA ASP A 176 7.68 -20.47 5.39
C ASP A 176 8.97 -19.73 4.99
N TYR A 177 10.01 -19.88 5.83
CA TYR A 177 11.29 -19.21 5.62
C TYR A 177 11.91 -19.56 4.25
N GLN A 178 11.84 -20.82 3.81
CA GLN A 178 12.52 -21.28 2.61
C GLN A 178 11.96 -20.60 1.35
N SER A 179 10.63 -20.59 1.22
CA SER A 179 9.95 -19.93 0.10
C SER A 179 10.21 -18.43 0.09
N VAL A 180 10.05 -17.75 1.24
CA VAL A 180 10.25 -16.29 1.34
C VAL A 180 11.71 -15.91 1.08
N SER A 181 12.66 -16.62 1.70
CA SER A 181 14.10 -16.38 1.54
C SER A 181 14.57 -16.66 0.12
N SER A 182 14.03 -17.68 -0.56
CA SER A 182 14.37 -17.96 -1.96
C SER A 182 13.92 -16.85 -2.91
N ALA A 183 12.73 -16.27 -2.69
CA ALA A 183 12.22 -15.17 -3.50
C ALA A 183 12.92 -13.84 -3.17
N THR A 184 13.12 -13.55 -1.89
CA THR A 184 13.77 -12.33 -1.40
C THR A 184 14.70 -12.65 -0.24
N PRO A 185 15.98 -12.98 -0.50
CA PRO A 185 16.94 -13.29 0.54
C PRO A 185 17.10 -12.12 1.53
N PRO A 186 17.24 -12.37 2.85
CA PRO A 186 17.40 -11.30 3.84
C PRO A 186 18.52 -10.31 3.53
N ALA A 187 19.68 -10.80 3.07
CA ALA A 187 20.81 -9.96 2.70
C ALA A 187 20.51 -9.06 1.48
N LYS A 188 19.76 -9.58 0.50
CA LYS A 188 19.33 -8.80 -0.66
C LYS A 188 18.34 -7.72 -0.23
N LYS A 189 17.35 -8.08 0.59
CA LYS A 189 16.39 -7.13 1.15
C LYS A 189 17.07 -6.02 1.95
N ALA A 190 18.02 -6.36 2.81
CA ALA A 190 18.82 -5.36 3.53
C ALA A 190 19.51 -4.41 2.57
N LYS A 191 20.19 -4.95 1.54
CA LYS A 191 20.89 -4.15 0.53
C LYS A 191 19.94 -3.20 -0.20
N ASP A 192 18.77 -3.67 -0.59
CA ASP A 192 17.78 -2.86 -1.28
C ASP A 192 17.20 -1.77 -0.34
N MET A 193 17.00 -2.08 0.95
CA MET A 193 16.56 -1.11 1.96
C MET A 193 17.58 0.00 2.24
N HIS A 194 18.88 -0.31 2.13
CA HIS A 194 19.97 0.64 2.35
C HIS A 194 20.65 1.07 1.04
N ALA A 195 19.99 0.92 -0.10
CA ALA A 195 20.52 1.36 -1.38
C ALA A 195 20.73 2.88 -1.35
N MET A 196 21.96 3.32 -1.59
CA MET A 196 22.30 4.74 -1.58
C MET A 196 21.93 5.38 -2.91
N ILE A 197 21.28 6.56 -2.87
CA ILE A 197 20.98 7.36 -4.07
C ILE A 197 22.25 7.72 -4.86
N SER A 198 23.39 7.78 -4.17
CA SER A 198 24.70 8.04 -4.78
C SER A 198 25.18 6.91 -5.69
N GLU A 199 24.64 5.70 -5.58
CA GLU A 199 24.96 4.54 -6.42
C GLU A 199 23.94 4.36 -7.58
N ASP A 200 22.86 5.16 -7.60
CA ASP A 200 21.85 5.10 -8.64
C ASP A 200 22.30 5.90 -9.88
N GLY A 201 22.60 5.18 -10.97
CA GLY A 201 23.04 5.79 -12.22
C GLY A 201 21.99 6.67 -12.94
N ASN A 202 20.70 6.49 -12.65
CA ASN A 202 19.66 7.41 -13.12
C ASN A 202 19.65 8.68 -12.28
N ALA A 203 19.74 8.55 -10.96
CA ALA A 203 19.87 9.70 -10.07
C ALA A 203 21.12 10.53 -10.42
N GLU A 204 22.25 9.89 -10.71
CA GLU A 204 23.48 10.55 -11.13
C GLU A 204 23.28 11.36 -12.43
N LYS A 205 22.71 10.76 -13.48
CA LYS A 205 22.40 11.48 -14.74
C LYS A 205 21.49 12.69 -14.52
N LEU A 206 20.50 12.55 -13.63
CA LEU A 206 19.56 13.61 -13.29
C LEU A 206 20.23 14.72 -12.49
N CYS A 207 21.04 14.39 -11.48
CA CYS A 207 21.79 15.38 -10.72
C CYS A 207 22.81 16.10 -11.65
N CYS A 208 23.40 15.43 -12.66
CA CYS A 208 24.22 16.10 -13.69
C CYS A 208 23.44 17.06 -14.59
N PHE A 209 22.22 16.70 -14.99
CA PHE A 209 21.41 17.51 -15.91
C PHE A 209 20.76 18.72 -15.22
N TYR A 210 20.19 18.51 -14.03
CA TYR A 210 19.44 19.53 -13.29
C TYR A 210 20.29 20.29 -12.27
N GLN A 211 21.51 19.82 -11.99
CA GLN A 211 22.45 20.43 -11.03
C GLN A 211 21.81 20.82 -9.69
N PRO A 212 21.06 19.92 -9.03
CA PRO A 212 20.47 20.20 -7.73
C PRO A 212 21.57 20.34 -6.66
N HIS A 213 21.32 21.19 -5.67
CA HIS A 213 22.21 21.33 -4.51
C HIS A 213 22.18 20.12 -3.59
N VAL A 214 21.02 19.47 -3.44
CA VAL A 214 20.80 18.31 -2.57
C VAL A 214 19.93 17.29 -3.29
N CYS A 215 20.35 16.01 -3.33
CA CYS A 215 19.56 14.89 -3.84
C CYS A 215 19.16 13.98 -2.63
N LEU A 216 17.87 13.68 -2.46
CA LEU A 216 17.34 12.85 -1.37
C LEU A 216 16.44 11.74 -1.91
N THR A 217 16.40 10.59 -1.22
CA THR A 217 15.35 9.59 -1.46
C THR A 217 14.03 10.03 -0.84
N ARG A 218 12.91 9.47 -1.31
CA ARG A 218 11.59 9.67 -0.69
C ARG A 218 11.64 9.33 0.81
N ASP A 219 12.22 8.18 1.14
CA ASP A 219 12.23 7.69 2.52
C ASP A 219 13.07 8.60 3.42
N ALA A 220 14.20 9.14 2.92
CA ALA A 220 14.98 10.14 3.63
C ALA A 220 14.18 11.43 3.88
N LEU A 221 13.49 11.94 2.85
CA LEU A 221 12.63 13.13 3.00
C LEU A 221 11.49 12.88 3.99
N VAL A 222 10.81 11.75 3.90
CA VAL A 222 9.75 11.38 4.85
C VAL A 222 10.33 11.29 6.25
N ARG A 223 11.50 10.67 6.46
CA ARG A 223 12.15 10.59 7.77
C ARG A 223 12.49 11.97 8.35
N LEU A 224 12.93 12.91 7.51
CA LEU A 224 13.26 14.28 7.90
C LEU A 224 12.01 15.09 8.28
N LEU A 225 10.89 14.86 7.59
CA LEU A 225 9.61 15.55 7.85
C LEU A 225 8.82 14.91 8.99
N ASP A 226 8.80 13.59 9.04
CA ASP A 226 8.21 12.74 10.08
C ASP A 226 9.22 12.54 11.22
N ASN A 227 9.86 13.64 11.60
CA ASN A 227 10.70 13.71 12.77
C ASN A 227 9.74 13.77 13.97
N HIS A 228 9.13 12.62 14.30
CA HIS A 228 8.29 12.38 15.49
C HIS A 228 8.78 11.19 16.34
N GLY A 229 10.11 11.00 16.44
CA GLY A 229 10.69 10.04 17.38
C GLY A 229 10.24 10.29 18.82
N PRO A 230 10.09 9.24 19.64
CA PRO A 230 9.70 9.42 21.03
C PRO A 230 10.79 10.25 21.73
N GLU A 231 10.38 11.43 22.19
CA GLU A 231 11.07 12.32 23.11
C GLU A 231 12.08 13.34 22.58
N PHE A 232 12.67 13.22 21.38
CA PHE A 232 13.68 14.19 20.87
C PHE A 232 14.72 14.68 21.89
N ALA A 233 15.00 13.87 22.90
CA ALA A 233 15.85 14.30 24.01
C ALA A 233 17.28 14.54 23.53
N GLU A 234 17.65 13.91 22.41
CA GLU A 234 18.98 13.96 21.83
C GLU A 234 18.92 14.51 20.40
N GLN A 235 19.85 15.42 20.11
CA GLN A 235 20.12 15.88 18.76
C GLN A 235 20.67 14.71 17.95
N TRP A 236 20.10 14.49 16.76
CA TRP A 236 20.59 13.48 15.83
C TRP A 236 21.15 14.13 14.56
N GLU A 237 22.13 13.46 13.96
CA GLU A 237 22.86 13.96 12.81
C GLU A 237 22.68 12.97 11.64
N LEU A 238 22.57 13.49 10.42
CA LEU A 238 22.44 12.66 9.21
C LEU A 238 23.73 12.71 8.39
N PRO A 239 24.44 11.59 8.21
CA PRO A 239 25.60 11.57 7.33
C PRO A 239 25.17 11.79 5.88
N VAL A 240 25.88 12.67 5.18
CA VAL A 240 25.65 12.97 3.75
C VAL A 240 26.91 12.67 2.93
N VAL A 241 26.72 12.17 1.71
CA VAL A 241 27.82 11.96 0.75
C VAL A 241 27.90 13.17 -0.17
N VAL A 242 29.05 13.84 -0.18
CA VAL A 242 29.33 14.97 -1.08
C VAL A 242 30.01 14.44 -2.33
N LYS A 243 29.37 14.61 -3.49
CA LYS A 243 29.96 14.35 -4.81
C LYS A 243 30.13 15.67 -5.55
N ALA A 244 31.36 16.02 -5.89
CA ALA A 244 31.63 17.15 -6.76
C ALA A 244 31.25 16.79 -8.20
N ILE A 245 30.43 17.61 -8.85
CA ILE A 245 30.14 17.47 -10.27
C ILE A 245 31.32 18.07 -11.05
N PRO A 246 32.06 17.28 -11.86
CA PRO A 246 33.18 17.81 -12.63
C PRO A 246 32.65 18.81 -13.67
N GLY A 247 32.98 20.09 -13.51
CA GLY A 247 32.58 21.14 -14.46
C GLY A 247 32.57 22.57 -13.95
N ASN A 248 32.51 22.79 -12.63
CA ASN A 248 32.56 24.14 -12.05
C ASN A 248 33.67 24.23 -10.99
N ALA A 249 34.81 24.76 -11.41
CA ALA A 249 35.77 25.47 -10.56
C ALA A 249 35.82 26.93 -11.05
#